data_AF-Q2UZD4-F1
#
_entry.id   AF-Q2UZD4-F1
#
_cell.length_a   1.000
_cell.length_b   1.000
_cell.length_c   1.000
_cell.angle_alpha   90.00
_cell.angle_beta   90.00
_cell.angle_gamma   90.00
#
_symmetry.space_group_name_H-M   'P 1'
#
loop_
_entity.id
_entity.type
_entity.pdbx_description
1 polymer ?
#
loop_
_entity_poly.entity_id
_entity_poly.type
_entity_poly.pdbx_seq_one_letter_code
_entity_poly.pdbx_strand_id
1 'polypeptide(L)'
;MTPLPDSGRPGADASAPGPADVGCRGCGVADVVVPGGAGFLRRWVYDNPRLADRRDLFVRWLEDPTPREEIAERLGLPLGALLRALNDTAPLQEPLGFHYRDVPFEVVAMDGTCDDIADGRFPMFGTPLTLRCYLKGGALPQRMHEAADWNFMDAGRAGFVGYLYGVRHGDTLYLAGLQSDLGVRYSYLFQARGDGETEVRRGDEVRLEPAAVPAEEFGAYVPVLRRTFQRYWIPVLLGAVVAWARRHPGVRRVGLLQFPLKPGEERRGHVVRRVYRELPDRVGGVGRCVRLDDGCHAYLLLTLTQLAGYLGARLRVGSA
;
A
#
# COMPACT_ATOMS: atom_id res chain seq x y z
N MET A 1 -2.76 -16.62 28.28
CA MET A 1 -2.19 -15.37 27.76
C MET A 1 -2.05 -15.50 26.25
N THR A 2 -2.87 -14.79 25.49
CA THR A 2 -2.79 -14.77 24.03
C THR A 2 -1.82 -13.64 23.65
N PRO A 3 -0.74 -13.90 22.89
CA PRO A 3 0.17 -12.83 22.50
C PRO A 3 -0.55 -11.82 21.61
N LEU A 4 -0.28 -10.54 21.85
CA LEU A 4 -0.81 -9.40 21.12
C LEU A 4 -0.55 -9.55 19.62
N PRO A 5 -1.48 -9.16 18.74
CA PRO A 5 -1.09 -8.86 17.38
C PRO A 5 -0.16 -7.64 17.45
N ASP A 6 0.98 -7.67 16.76
CA ASP A 6 1.90 -6.54 16.63
C ASP A 6 1.16 -5.34 16.02
N SER A 7 1.40 -4.15 16.56
CA SER A 7 1.16 -2.90 15.86
C SER A 7 1.81 -3.02 14.49
N GLY A 8 1.02 -3.22 13.44
CA GLY A 8 1.47 -3.65 12.11
C GLY A 8 2.30 -2.61 11.34
N ARG A 9 3.14 -1.81 12.01
CA ARG A 9 4.29 -1.13 11.43
C ARG A 9 5.16 -2.20 10.76
N PRO A 10 5.41 -2.14 9.44
CA PRO A 10 6.79 -2.30 9.02
C PRO A 10 7.53 -1.16 9.73
N GLY A 11 8.27 -1.45 10.79
CA GLY A 11 8.95 -0.40 11.54
C GLY A 11 9.81 0.45 10.61
N ALA A 12 9.40 1.70 10.42
CA ALA A 12 10.27 2.83 10.15
C ALA A 12 11.01 3.16 11.45
N ASP A 13 11.97 2.31 11.81
CA ASP A 13 13.03 2.72 12.72
C ASP A 13 14.22 3.12 11.85
N ALA A 14 14.68 4.34 12.10
CA ALA A 14 15.78 5.01 11.45
C ALA A 14 17.04 4.15 11.47
N SER A 15 17.26 3.39 10.40
CA SER A 15 18.50 2.79 9.91
C SER A 15 18.13 1.83 8.78
N ALA A 16 17.60 2.35 7.67
CA ALA A 16 17.57 1.53 6.45
C ALA A 16 19.03 1.44 5.97
N PRO A 17 19.67 0.25 5.96
CA PRO A 17 20.82 0.08 5.09
C PRO A 17 20.35 0.43 3.67
N GLY A 18 21.20 1.09 2.87
CA GLY A 18 20.93 1.38 1.46
C GLY A 18 20.42 0.14 0.71
N PRO A 19 19.86 0.29 -0.51
CA PRO A 19 19.07 -0.71 -1.21
C PRO A 19 19.63 -2.10 -0.95
N ALA A 20 18.94 -2.84 -0.09
CA ALA A 20 19.48 -4.08 0.42
C ALA A 20 19.76 -4.97 -0.79
N ASP A 21 20.96 -5.54 -0.84
CA ASP A 21 21.31 -6.62 -1.73
C ASP A 21 20.44 -7.82 -1.32
N VAL A 22 19.17 -7.81 -1.75
CA VAL A 22 18.19 -8.87 -1.53
C VAL A 22 18.65 -10.00 -2.45
N GLY A 23 19.72 -10.67 -2.05
CA GLY A 23 20.38 -11.67 -2.86
C GLY A 23 19.35 -12.67 -3.40
N CYS A 24 19.35 -12.88 -4.72
CA CYS A 24 18.56 -13.89 -5.40
C CYS A 24 19.03 -15.32 -5.06
N ARG A 25 19.28 -15.63 -3.77
CA ARG A 25 19.56 -16.99 -3.31
C ARG A 25 18.26 -17.79 -3.39
N GLY A 26 18.02 -18.36 -4.57
CA GLY A 26 16.86 -19.23 -4.84
C GLY A 26 16.12 -18.94 -6.14
N CYS A 27 16.46 -17.87 -6.86
CA CYS A 27 15.87 -17.61 -8.18
C CYS A 27 16.72 -18.30 -9.25
N GLY A 28 16.21 -19.38 -9.83
CA GLY A 28 16.96 -20.20 -10.80
C GLY A 28 17.40 -19.49 -12.08
N VAL A 29 16.85 -18.31 -12.40
CA VAL A 29 17.25 -17.48 -13.56
C VAL A 29 16.91 -16.00 -13.27
N ALA A 30 17.78 -15.06 -13.66
CA ALA A 30 17.44 -13.65 -13.77
C ALA A 30 16.73 -13.41 -15.11
N ASP A 31 15.44 -13.09 -15.09
CA ASP A 31 14.59 -13.11 -16.31
C ASP A 31 14.39 -11.74 -16.96
N VAL A 32 14.76 -10.65 -16.30
CA VAL A 32 14.64 -9.28 -16.84
C VAL A 32 15.81 -8.44 -16.34
N VAL A 33 16.56 -7.87 -17.27
CA VAL A 33 17.52 -6.79 -17.00
C VAL A 33 16.83 -5.50 -17.38
N VAL A 34 16.67 -4.59 -16.42
CA VAL A 34 16.14 -3.25 -16.67
C VAL A 34 17.28 -2.26 -16.41
N PRO A 35 17.49 -1.25 -17.27
CA PRO A 35 18.44 -0.18 -16.97
C PRO A 35 18.11 0.39 -15.60
N GLY A 36 19.11 0.49 -14.72
CA GLY A 36 18.95 0.81 -13.31
C GLY A 36 18.33 2.19 -13.05
N GLY A 37 18.07 2.46 -11.77
CA GLY A 37 17.34 3.62 -11.25
C GLY A 37 17.90 5.01 -11.59
N ALA A 38 19.05 5.12 -12.27
CA ALA A 38 19.73 6.39 -12.62
C ALA A 38 18.87 7.40 -13.40
N GLY A 39 17.76 6.96 -14.00
CA GLY A 39 16.74 7.84 -14.59
C GLY A 39 15.35 7.76 -13.95
N PHE A 40 15.12 6.87 -12.98
CA PHE A 40 13.79 6.68 -12.40
C PHE A 40 13.37 7.90 -11.57
N LEU A 41 14.16 8.24 -10.55
CA LEU A 41 13.92 9.42 -9.72
C LEU A 41 13.93 10.69 -10.56
N ARG A 42 14.80 10.76 -11.56
CA ARG A 42 14.81 11.88 -12.50
C ARG A 42 13.47 12.02 -13.24
N ARG A 43 12.94 10.96 -13.85
CA ARG A 43 11.69 11.04 -14.63
C ARG A 43 10.45 11.28 -13.76
N TRP A 44 10.38 10.61 -12.61
CA TRP A 44 9.15 10.54 -11.82
C TRP A 44 9.12 11.52 -10.66
N VAL A 45 10.29 12.03 -10.23
CA VAL A 45 10.43 12.98 -9.13
C VAL A 45 11.05 14.29 -9.61
N TYR A 46 12.32 14.29 -10.03
CA TYR A 46 13.09 15.51 -10.22
C TYR A 46 12.61 16.35 -11.42
N ASP A 47 12.35 15.72 -12.56
CA ASP A 47 11.90 16.39 -13.79
C ASP A 47 10.37 16.32 -13.95
N ASN A 48 9.63 15.90 -12.91
CA ASN A 48 8.17 15.83 -12.95
C ASN A 48 7.55 17.23 -12.79
N PRO A 49 6.88 17.78 -13.81
CA PRO A 49 6.35 19.14 -13.77
C PRO A 49 5.25 19.33 -12.71
N ARG A 50 4.54 18.27 -12.31
CA ARG A 50 3.51 18.34 -11.26
C ARG A 50 4.11 18.54 -9.87
N LEU A 51 5.39 18.23 -9.73
CA LEU A 51 6.14 18.42 -8.49
C LEU A 51 6.93 19.72 -8.48
N ALA A 52 6.91 20.54 -9.53
CA ALA A 52 7.80 21.71 -9.68
C ALA A 52 7.91 22.57 -8.41
N ASP A 53 6.77 23.03 -7.87
CA ASP A 53 6.74 23.90 -6.68
C ASP A 53 7.10 23.20 -5.35
N ARG A 54 7.23 21.86 -5.37
CA ARG A 54 7.46 20.99 -4.22
C ARG A 54 8.59 19.98 -4.47
N ARG A 55 9.42 20.23 -5.49
CA ARG A 55 10.51 19.34 -5.90
C ARG A 55 11.52 19.20 -4.78
N ASP A 56 11.93 20.32 -4.18
CA ASP A 56 12.91 20.34 -3.10
C ASP A 56 12.41 19.59 -1.87
N LEU A 57 11.12 19.70 -1.57
CA LEU A 57 10.48 18.92 -0.51
C LEU A 57 10.54 17.42 -0.79
N PHE A 58 10.30 17.02 -2.05
CA PHE A 58 10.33 15.62 -2.47
C PHE A 58 11.76 15.05 -2.51
N VAL A 59 12.73 15.84 -2.97
CA VAL A 59 14.16 15.48 -2.94
C VAL A 59 14.59 15.24 -1.50
N ARG A 60 14.28 16.20 -0.61
CA ARG A 60 14.55 16.05 0.81
C ARG A 60 13.90 14.80 1.37
N TRP A 61 12.64 14.53 1.04
CA TRP A 61 11.97 13.31 1.48
C TRP A 61 12.70 12.01 1.07
N LEU A 62 13.31 11.98 -0.10
CA LEU A 62 14.06 10.81 -0.58
C LEU A 62 15.44 10.66 0.07
N GLU A 63 16.04 11.76 0.53
CA GLU A 63 17.42 11.80 1.02
C GLU A 63 17.53 11.95 2.55
N ASP A 64 16.47 12.43 3.21
CA ASP A 64 16.41 12.71 4.64
C ASP A 64 15.75 11.53 5.38
N PRO A 65 16.50 10.78 6.22
CA PRO A 65 15.94 9.67 6.99
C PRO A 65 15.09 10.13 8.19
N THR A 66 14.94 11.44 8.40
CA THR A 66 14.12 12.00 9.48
C THR A 66 12.65 11.58 9.34
N PRO A 67 11.97 11.19 10.45
CA PRO A 67 10.54 10.88 10.43
C PRO A 67 9.68 12.01 9.84
N ARG A 68 8.57 11.64 9.19
CA ARG A 68 7.69 12.57 8.46
C ARG A 68 7.08 13.62 9.40
N GLU A 69 6.75 13.20 10.61
CA GLU A 69 6.23 14.01 11.71
C GLU A 69 7.21 15.11 12.10
N GLU A 70 8.49 14.76 12.28
CA GLU A 70 9.55 15.71 12.61
C GLU A 70 9.85 16.66 11.45
N ILE A 71 9.78 16.18 10.20
CA ILE A 71 9.94 17.05 9.03
C ILE A 71 8.80 18.07 8.98
N ALA A 72 7.55 17.63 9.18
CA ALA A 72 6.38 18.51 9.21
C ALA A 72 6.50 19.57 10.31
N GLU A 73 6.89 19.17 11.52
CA GLU A 73 7.11 20.07 12.65
C GLU A 73 8.21 21.10 12.35
N ARG A 74 9.38 20.68 11.84
CA ARG A 74 10.49 21.59 11.50
C ARG A 74 10.12 22.59 10.40
N LEU A 75 9.24 22.21 9.48
CA LEU A 75 8.75 23.07 8.41
C LEU A 75 7.58 23.95 8.85
N GLY A 76 7.02 23.74 10.05
CA GLY A 76 5.84 24.45 10.53
C GLY A 76 4.58 24.17 9.70
N LEU A 77 4.47 22.96 9.13
CA LEU A 77 3.35 22.53 8.29
C LEU A 77 2.55 21.41 8.97
N PRO A 78 1.21 21.36 8.79
CA PRO A 78 0.44 20.20 9.20
C PRO A 78 0.94 18.92 8.53
N LEU A 79 0.99 17.80 9.27
CA LEU A 79 1.49 16.52 8.73
C LEU A 79 0.71 16.10 7.47
N GLY A 80 -0.62 16.28 7.48
CA GLY A 80 -1.48 15.98 6.34
C GLY A 80 -1.16 16.82 5.11
N ALA A 81 -0.76 18.08 5.28
CA ALA A 81 -0.35 18.93 4.16
C ALA A 81 0.93 18.38 3.50
N LEU A 82 1.90 17.95 4.31
CA LEU A 82 3.12 17.29 3.84
C LEU A 82 2.81 15.98 3.10
N LEU A 83 2.06 15.07 3.73
CA LEU A 83 1.79 13.73 3.17
C LEU A 83 0.92 13.79 1.91
N ARG A 84 -0.08 14.66 1.85
CA ARG A 84 -0.85 14.88 0.61
C ARG A 84 0.04 15.39 -0.52
N ALA A 85 0.99 16.29 -0.23
CA ALA A 85 1.93 16.76 -1.22
C ALA A 85 2.86 15.64 -1.72
N LEU A 86 3.25 14.70 -0.85
CA LEU A 86 4.04 13.52 -1.24
C LEU A 86 3.22 12.46 -2.00
N ASN A 87 1.91 12.44 -1.77
CA ASN A 87 1.01 11.45 -2.38
C ASN A 87 0.32 11.93 -3.66
N ASP A 88 0.38 13.21 -4.03
CA ASP A 88 -0.20 13.72 -5.29
C ASP A 88 0.87 13.97 -6.36
N THR A 89 1.38 12.90 -6.97
CA THR A 89 2.51 12.97 -7.93
C THR A 89 2.09 12.82 -9.40
N ALA A 90 0.85 12.43 -9.66
CA ALA A 90 0.23 12.41 -10.98
C ALA A 90 -1.31 12.60 -10.86
N PRO A 91 -2.01 12.98 -11.95
CA PRO A 91 -3.47 13.04 -11.92
C PRO A 91 -4.10 11.68 -11.54
N LEU A 92 -5.18 11.74 -10.76
CA LEU A 92 -6.00 10.57 -10.50
C LEU A 92 -6.78 10.19 -11.76
N GLN A 93 -6.79 8.91 -12.09
CA GLN A 93 -7.57 8.36 -13.20
C GLN A 93 -9.06 8.20 -12.82
N GLU A 94 -9.88 7.93 -13.83
CA GLU A 94 -11.30 7.61 -13.63
C GLU A 94 -11.49 6.42 -12.68
N PRO A 95 -12.47 6.48 -11.75
CA PRO A 95 -12.74 5.38 -10.83
C PRO A 95 -13.25 4.15 -11.57
N LEU A 96 -12.75 2.98 -11.18
CA LEU A 96 -13.19 1.70 -11.71
C LEU A 96 -13.92 0.90 -10.63
N GLY A 97 -15.21 0.64 -10.86
CA GLY A 97 -16.06 -0.09 -9.94
C GLY A 97 -15.85 -1.61 -9.98
N PHE A 98 -15.87 -2.22 -8.80
CA PHE A 98 -15.93 -3.68 -8.63
C PHE A 98 -16.71 -4.05 -7.37
N HIS A 99 -17.10 -5.31 -7.24
CA HIS A 99 -17.71 -5.84 -6.04
C HIS A 99 -16.88 -7.00 -5.51
N TYR A 100 -16.79 -7.09 -4.19
CA TYR A 100 -16.29 -8.27 -3.52
C TYR A 100 -17.31 -8.73 -2.48
N ARG A 101 -17.86 -9.95 -2.64
CA ARG A 101 -18.97 -10.48 -1.83
C ARG A 101 -20.15 -9.51 -1.75
N ASP A 102 -20.54 -8.99 -2.92
CA ASP A 102 -21.66 -8.05 -3.10
C ASP A 102 -21.48 -6.68 -2.43
N VAL A 103 -20.33 -6.42 -1.81
CA VAL A 103 -19.97 -5.09 -1.31
C VAL A 103 -19.31 -4.29 -2.44
N PRO A 104 -19.81 -3.08 -2.75
CA PRO A 104 -19.27 -2.26 -3.83
C PRO A 104 -18.00 -1.52 -3.40
N PHE A 105 -17.01 -1.52 -4.29
CA PHE A 105 -15.75 -0.81 -4.15
C PHE A 105 -15.39 -0.07 -5.44
N GLU A 106 -14.51 0.90 -5.32
CA GLU A 106 -13.83 1.52 -6.46
C GLU A 106 -12.32 1.46 -6.28
N VAL A 107 -11.60 1.30 -7.39
CA VAL A 107 -10.17 1.58 -7.47
C VAL A 107 -9.93 2.84 -8.29
N VAL A 108 -8.99 3.65 -7.84
CA VAL A 108 -8.58 4.90 -8.48
C VAL A 108 -7.07 4.83 -8.65
N ALA A 109 -6.61 4.88 -9.89
CA ALA A 109 -5.20 4.77 -10.19
C ALA A 109 -4.53 6.15 -10.24
N MET A 110 -3.23 6.16 -9.99
CA MET A 110 -2.34 7.30 -10.18
C MET A 110 -1.06 6.75 -10.81
N ASP A 111 -0.71 7.18 -12.03
CA ASP A 111 0.54 6.82 -12.71
C ASP A 111 1.69 7.65 -12.13
N GLY A 112 1.93 7.46 -10.83
CA GLY A 112 2.83 8.24 -10.01
C GLY A 112 3.22 7.48 -8.75
N THR A 113 4.22 8.02 -8.07
CA THR A 113 4.75 7.48 -6.81
C THR A 113 3.88 7.93 -5.62
N CYS A 114 3.88 7.17 -4.54
CA CYS A 114 3.43 7.62 -3.23
C CYS A 114 4.65 7.88 -2.33
N ASP A 115 4.40 8.39 -1.12
CA ASP A 115 5.37 8.58 -0.05
C ASP A 115 6.26 7.36 0.23
N ASP A 116 5.71 6.15 0.14
CA ASP A 116 6.42 4.87 0.36
C ASP A 116 7.60 4.61 -0.62
N ILE A 117 7.83 5.47 -1.60
CA ILE A 117 9.03 5.41 -2.46
C ILE A 117 10.35 5.51 -1.65
N ALA A 118 10.33 6.17 -0.49
CA ALA A 118 11.52 6.37 0.35
C ALA A 118 11.91 5.11 1.16
N ASP A 119 11.03 4.10 1.27
CA ASP A 119 11.23 2.95 2.18
C ASP A 119 12.23 1.90 1.65
N GLY A 120 12.95 2.19 0.57
CA GLY A 120 13.96 1.31 -0.06
C GLY A 120 13.40 0.02 -0.69
N ARG A 121 12.14 -0.31 -0.45
CA ARG A 121 11.42 -1.47 -1.03
C ARG A 121 10.72 -1.15 -2.35
N PHE A 122 10.58 0.13 -2.67
CA PHE A 122 9.94 0.56 -3.90
C PHE A 122 10.83 0.23 -5.10
N PRO A 123 10.34 -0.52 -6.11
CA PRO A 123 11.12 -0.84 -7.29
C PRO A 123 11.38 0.43 -8.10
N MET A 124 12.64 0.82 -8.23
CA MET A 124 13.03 2.04 -8.97
C MET A 124 13.19 1.78 -10.47
N PHE A 125 12.19 1.15 -11.10
CA PHE A 125 12.19 0.86 -12.55
C PHE A 125 10.79 0.99 -13.17
N GLY A 126 10.68 1.04 -14.50
CA GLY A 126 9.38 1.09 -15.19
C GLY A 126 8.57 2.37 -14.94
N THR A 127 7.24 2.22 -14.89
CA THR A 127 6.26 3.30 -14.64
C THR A 127 5.62 3.10 -13.26
N PRO A 128 5.75 4.02 -12.30
CA PRO A 128 5.13 3.89 -10.99
C PRO A 128 3.60 3.91 -11.12
N LEU A 129 2.97 3.13 -10.25
CA LEU A 129 1.53 3.02 -10.17
C LEU A 129 1.12 2.91 -8.72
N THR A 130 0.18 3.74 -8.33
CA THR A 130 -0.53 3.65 -7.05
C THR A 130 -2.01 3.39 -7.32
N LEU A 131 -2.56 2.35 -6.70
CA LEU A 131 -3.98 2.00 -6.78
C LEU A 131 -4.63 2.26 -5.42
N ARG A 132 -5.51 3.25 -5.33
CA ARG A 132 -6.25 3.59 -4.10
C ARG A 132 -7.62 2.94 -4.15
N CYS A 133 -8.01 2.26 -3.08
CA CYS A 133 -9.25 1.52 -2.99
C CYS A 133 -10.23 2.19 -2.03
N TYR A 134 -11.50 2.24 -2.43
CA TYR A 134 -12.56 2.94 -1.72
C TYR A 134 -13.78 2.03 -1.56
N LEU A 135 -14.36 1.99 -0.36
CA LEU A 135 -15.66 1.39 -0.07
C LEU A 135 -16.78 2.34 -0.50
N LYS A 136 -17.76 1.82 -1.24
CA LYS A 136 -18.95 2.58 -1.65
C LYS A 136 -20.15 2.32 -0.76
N GLY A 137 -21.10 3.24 -0.83
CA GLY A 137 -22.43 3.07 -0.22
C GLY A 137 -22.52 3.47 1.26
N GLY A 138 -21.52 4.16 1.80
CA GLY A 138 -21.63 4.81 3.13
C GLY A 138 -21.87 3.86 4.30
N ALA A 139 -21.52 2.57 4.16
CA ALA A 139 -21.76 1.55 5.19
C ALA A 139 -20.98 1.81 6.50
N LEU A 140 -19.95 2.66 6.45
CA LEU A 140 -19.16 3.13 7.58
C LEU A 140 -19.11 4.66 7.54
N PRO A 141 -19.07 5.34 8.70
CA PRO A 141 -18.96 6.79 8.73
C PRO A 141 -17.61 7.23 8.19
N GLN A 142 -17.60 8.32 7.41
CA GLN A 142 -16.39 8.84 6.78
C GLN A 142 -15.26 9.10 7.81
N ARG A 143 -15.58 9.61 8.99
CA ARG A 143 -14.62 9.86 10.07
C ARG A 143 -13.89 8.61 10.55
N MET A 144 -14.49 7.43 10.43
CA MET A 144 -13.82 6.16 10.76
C MET A 144 -12.76 5.80 9.73
N HIS A 145 -13.00 6.11 8.44
CA HIS A 145 -12.00 5.95 7.38
C HIS A 145 -10.84 6.92 7.59
N GLU A 146 -11.16 8.19 7.84
CA GLU A 146 -10.16 9.24 8.10
C GLU A 146 -9.32 8.91 9.32
N ALA A 147 -9.93 8.53 10.44
CA ALA A 147 -9.24 8.15 11.68
C ALA A 147 -8.17 7.08 11.47
N ALA A 148 -8.39 6.17 10.51
CA ALA A 148 -7.43 5.11 10.19
C ALA A 148 -6.36 5.52 9.17
N ASP A 149 -6.67 6.41 8.22
CA ASP A 149 -5.79 6.83 7.11
C ASP A 149 -4.72 7.82 7.57
N TRP A 150 -3.65 7.29 8.19
CA TRP A 150 -2.52 8.09 8.64
C TRP A 150 -1.66 8.58 7.47
N ASN A 151 -1.59 7.85 6.36
CA ASN A 151 -0.80 8.28 5.20
C ASN A 151 -1.49 9.34 4.32
N PHE A 152 -2.71 9.79 4.68
CA PHE A 152 -3.48 10.76 3.88
C PHE A 152 -3.64 10.33 2.40
N MET A 153 -3.82 9.03 2.20
CA MET A 153 -3.91 8.41 0.88
C MET A 153 -5.31 8.53 0.27
N ASP A 154 -6.29 8.99 1.05
CA ASP A 154 -7.68 9.20 0.63
C ASP A 154 -7.87 10.15 -0.57
N ALA A 155 -6.90 11.01 -0.87
CA ALA A 155 -7.01 12.03 -1.92
C ALA A 155 -8.24 12.95 -1.75
N GLY A 156 -8.69 13.15 -0.50
CA GLY A 156 -9.92 13.89 -0.20
C GLY A 156 -11.21 13.18 -0.63
N ARG A 157 -11.15 11.89 -0.98
CA ARG A 157 -12.32 11.10 -1.37
C ARG A 157 -12.82 10.23 -0.23
N ALA A 158 -14.15 10.17 -0.11
CA ALA A 158 -14.79 9.40 0.94
C ALA A 158 -14.62 7.88 0.75
N GLY A 159 -14.59 7.17 1.87
CA GLY A 159 -14.59 5.71 1.91
C GLY A 159 -13.24 5.05 1.65
N PHE A 160 -12.11 5.76 1.75
CA PHE A 160 -10.79 5.16 1.55
C PHE A 160 -10.56 3.97 2.50
N VAL A 161 -10.10 2.84 1.97
CA VAL A 161 -9.90 1.62 2.76
C VAL A 161 -8.49 1.04 2.65
N GLY A 162 -7.67 1.52 1.72
CA GLY A 162 -6.31 1.03 1.52
C GLY A 162 -5.81 1.25 0.10
N TYR A 163 -4.59 0.82 -0.15
CA TYR A 163 -3.91 1.08 -1.40
C TYR A 163 -2.90 -0.02 -1.74
N LEU A 164 -2.48 -0.02 -3.00
CA LEU A 164 -1.37 -0.80 -3.50
C LEU A 164 -0.43 0.11 -4.26
N TYR A 165 0.85 -0.21 -4.26
CA TYR A 165 1.84 0.56 -5.00
C TYR A 165 2.95 -0.33 -5.55
N GLY A 166 3.57 0.15 -6.63
CA GLY A 166 4.67 -0.52 -7.29
C GLY A 166 4.90 0.08 -8.67
N VAL A 167 5.32 -0.76 -9.62
CA VAL A 167 5.64 -0.33 -10.98
C VAL A 167 5.09 -1.26 -12.04
N ARG A 168 4.61 -0.68 -13.14
CA ARG A 168 4.29 -1.39 -14.38
C ARG A 168 5.54 -1.47 -15.24
N HIS A 169 5.87 -2.69 -15.68
CA HIS A 169 6.93 -2.93 -16.66
C HIS A 169 6.56 -4.11 -17.56
N GLY A 170 6.57 -3.89 -18.88
CA GLY A 170 6.07 -4.87 -19.84
C GLY A 170 4.61 -5.24 -19.59
N ASP A 171 4.34 -6.54 -19.48
CA ASP A 171 3.01 -7.11 -19.21
C ASP A 171 2.71 -7.31 -17.71
N THR A 172 3.56 -6.80 -16.82
CA THR A 172 3.51 -7.12 -15.40
C THR A 172 3.40 -5.86 -14.54
N LEU A 173 2.52 -5.92 -13.53
CA LEU A 173 2.50 -4.99 -12.40
C LEU A 173 3.31 -5.57 -11.23
N TYR A 174 4.47 -5.01 -10.96
CA TYR A 174 5.36 -5.39 -9.86
C TYR A 174 5.00 -4.58 -8.61
N LEU A 175 4.25 -5.18 -7.70
CA LEU A 175 3.83 -4.56 -6.44
C LEU A 175 4.96 -4.60 -5.43
N ALA A 176 5.29 -3.44 -4.87
CA ALA A 176 6.09 -3.33 -3.64
C ALA A 176 5.21 -3.49 -2.40
N GLY A 177 4.00 -2.91 -2.44
CA GLY A 177 3.14 -2.77 -1.28
C GLY A 177 1.67 -3.04 -1.55
N LEU A 178 1.00 -3.57 -0.53
CA LEU A 178 -0.45 -3.65 -0.42
C LEU A 178 -0.80 -3.41 1.05
N GLN A 179 -1.46 -2.29 1.34
CA GLN A 179 -1.66 -1.79 2.71
C GLN A 179 -3.10 -1.34 2.95
N SER A 180 -3.55 -1.54 4.18
CA SER A 180 -4.85 -1.07 4.65
C SER A 180 -4.78 -0.78 6.15
N ASP A 181 -4.62 0.49 6.49
CA ASP A 181 -4.60 0.91 7.90
C ASP A 181 -5.94 0.61 8.58
N LEU A 182 -7.05 0.83 7.86
CA LEU A 182 -8.38 0.46 8.32
C LEU A 182 -8.52 -1.06 8.55
N GLY A 183 -7.86 -1.90 7.75
CA GLY A 183 -7.91 -3.36 7.89
C GLY A 183 -6.97 -3.92 8.97
N VAL A 184 -5.82 -3.28 9.15
CA VAL A 184 -4.73 -3.73 10.06
C VAL A 184 -4.90 -3.17 11.46
N ARG A 185 -5.26 -1.89 11.58
CA ARG A 185 -5.27 -1.16 12.86
C ARG A 185 -6.60 -1.20 13.59
N TYR A 186 -7.67 -1.72 12.96
CA TYR A 186 -9.03 -1.66 13.48
C TYR A 186 -9.21 -2.20 14.92
N SER A 187 -8.46 -3.24 15.29
CA SER A 187 -8.56 -3.84 16.61
C SER A 187 -8.00 -2.92 17.71
N TYR A 188 -6.95 -2.15 17.40
CA TYR A 188 -6.37 -1.21 18.36
C TYR A 188 -7.15 0.11 18.33
N LEU A 189 -7.46 0.61 17.12
CA LEU A 189 -8.17 1.88 16.93
C LEU A 189 -9.62 1.83 17.42
N PHE A 190 -10.37 0.76 17.12
CA PHE A 190 -11.83 0.77 17.32
C PHE A 190 -12.34 -0.25 18.34
N GLN A 191 -11.44 -1.04 18.95
CA GLN A 191 -11.82 -2.02 19.97
C GLN A 191 -11.03 -1.87 21.28
N ALA A 192 -10.20 -0.83 21.42
CA ALA A 192 -9.35 -0.59 22.59
C ALA A 192 -8.51 -1.82 23.00
N ARG A 193 -8.01 -2.59 22.02
CA ARG A 193 -7.15 -3.77 22.27
C ARG A 193 -5.65 -3.46 22.25
N GLY A 194 -5.28 -2.19 22.09
CA GLY A 194 -3.91 -1.71 22.29
C GLY A 194 -3.73 -1.20 23.72
N ASP A 195 -2.51 -1.22 24.22
CA ASP A 195 -2.15 -0.61 25.49
C ASP A 195 -1.87 0.89 25.27
N GLY A 196 -2.51 1.75 26.06
CA GLY A 196 -2.23 3.20 26.08
C GLY A 196 -2.82 4.01 24.93
N GLU A 197 -1.96 4.75 24.23
CA GLU A 197 -2.33 5.69 23.18
C GLU A 197 -2.26 5.08 21.78
N THR A 198 -3.00 5.67 20.84
CA THR A 198 -3.02 5.27 19.44
C THR A 198 -3.06 6.49 18.54
N GLU A 199 -2.40 6.41 17.39
CA GLU A 199 -2.35 7.51 16.41
C GLU A 199 -3.67 7.59 15.65
N VAL A 200 -4.40 8.69 15.82
CA VAL A 200 -5.68 8.95 15.16
C VAL A 200 -5.52 10.18 14.28
N ARG A 201 -5.87 10.05 13.00
CA ARG A 201 -5.96 11.22 12.14
C ARG A 201 -7.19 12.06 12.49
N ARG A 202 -6.97 13.35 12.71
CA ARG A 202 -8.00 14.39 12.94
C ARG A 202 -7.72 15.58 12.03
N GLY A 203 -8.55 15.76 11.01
CA GLY A 203 -8.31 16.79 10.00
C GLY A 203 -7.03 16.51 9.24
N ASP A 204 -6.10 17.46 9.28
CA ASP A 204 -4.76 17.39 8.66
C ASP A 204 -3.64 17.05 9.65
N GLU A 205 -3.98 16.53 10.84
CA GLU A 205 -3.00 16.08 11.83
C GLU A 205 -3.20 14.62 12.19
N VAL A 206 -2.14 13.99 12.72
CA VAL A 206 -2.22 12.72 13.42
C VAL A 206 -1.86 12.96 14.89
N ARG A 207 -2.74 12.53 15.78
CA ARG A 207 -2.62 12.78 17.22
C ARG A 207 -2.56 11.45 17.96
N LEU A 208 -1.74 11.39 18.99
CA LEU A 208 -1.83 10.33 19.97
C LEU A 208 -3.06 10.59 20.84
N GLU A 209 -4.00 9.64 20.83
CA GLU A 209 -5.20 9.67 21.65
C GLU A 209 -5.32 8.36 22.46
N PRO A 210 -5.88 8.38 23.69
CA PRO A 210 -6.16 7.14 24.41
C PRO A 210 -7.03 6.21 23.58
N ALA A 211 -6.66 4.93 23.46
CA ALA A 211 -7.35 3.97 22.59
C ALA A 211 -8.86 3.79 22.91
N ALA A 212 -9.28 4.16 24.12
CA ALA A 212 -10.69 4.19 24.53
C ALA A 212 -11.53 5.21 23.75
N VAL A 213 -10.96 6.36 23.36
CA VAL A 213 -11.68 7.44 22.67
C VAL A 213 -12.20 7.00 21.29
N PRO A 214 -11.36 6.54 20.34
CA PRO A 214 -11.85 6.06 19.06
C PRO A 214 -12.66 4.75 19.18
N ALA A 215 -12.46 3.95 20.24
CA ALA A 215 -13.28 2.77 20.50
C ALA A 215 -14.71 3.14 20.96
N GLU A 216 -14.87 4.17 21.78
CA GLU A 216 -16.18 4.71 22.14
C GLU A 216 -16.87 5.35 20.92
N GLU A 217 -16.13 6.13 20.13
CA GLU A 217 -16.66 6.82 18.95
C GLU A 217 -17.09 5.83 17.84
N PHE A 218 -16.29 4.79 17.56
CA PHE A 218 -16.46 3.95 16.37
C PHE A 218 -16.76 2.47 16.67
N GLY A 219 -16.72 2.04 17.93
CA GLY A 219 -16.86 0.63 18.31
C GLY A 219 -18.15 -0.03 17.79
N ALA A 220 -19.24 0.73 17.73
CA ALA A 220 -20.53 0.27 17.18
C ALA A 220 -20.46 -0.14 15.69
N TYR A 221 -19.51 0.39 14.92
CA TYR A 221 -19.34 0.09 13.49
C TYR A 221 -18.42 -1.09 13.23
N VAL A 222 -17.68 -1.59 14.23
CA VAL A 222 -16.74 -2.71 14.08
C VAL A 222 -17.40 -3.98 13.52
N PRO A 223 -18.61 -4.38 13.93
CA PRO A 223 -19.29 -5.53 13.31
C PRO A 223 -19.56 -5.34 11.81
N VAL A 224 -19.90 -4.11 11.39
CA VAL A 224 -20.11 -3.77 9.98
C VAL A 224 -18.77 -3.83 9.24
N LEU A 225 -17.73 -3.15 9.74
CA LEU A 225 -16.38 -3.16 9.17
C LEU A 225 -15.85 -4.58 8.97
N ARG A 226 -16.04 -5.46 9.96
CA ARG A 226 -15.61 -6.87 9.88
C ARG A 226 -16.32 -7.66 8.80
N ARG A 227 -17.62 -7.40 8.57
CA ARG A 227 -18.40 -8.08 7.54
C ARG A 227 -18.11 -7.52 6.14
N THR A 228 -17.92 -6.21 6.02
CA THR A 228 -17.78 -5.55 4.72
C THR A 228 -16.35 -5.60 4.18
N PHE A 229 -15.34 -5.40 5.02
CA PHE A 229 -13.98 -5.17 4.53
C PHE A 229 -12.88 -5.85 5.33
N GLN A 230 -12.81 -5.70 6.66
CA GLN A 230 -11.63 -6.08 7.44
C GLN A 230 -11.23 -7.56 7.32
N ARG A 231 -12.18 -8.50 7.25
CA ARG A 231 -11.82 -9.92 7.07
C ARG A 231 -11.24 -10.23 5.69
N TYR A 232 -11.50 -9.36 4.73
CA TYR A 232 -11.28 -9.58 3.30
C TYR A 232 -10.40 -8.51 2.65
N TRP A 233 -9.73 -7.65 3.44
CA TRP A 233 -9.03 -6.48 2.90
C TRP A 233 -7.96 -6.87 1.86
N ILE A 234 -7.20 -7.96 2.09
CA ILE A 234 -6.24 -8.48 1.10
C ILE A 234 -6.96 -8.88 -0.21
N PRO A 235 -7.96 -9.80 -0.20
CA PRO A 235 -8.76 -10.09 -1.40
C PRO A 235 -9.39 -8.86 -2.08
N VAL A 236 -9.84 -7.87 -1.31
CA VAL A 236 -10.44 -6.64 -1.86
C VAL A 236 -9.40 -5.82 -2.62
N LEU A 237 -8.22 -5.61 -2.04
CA LEU A 237 -7.13 -4.89 -2.71
C LEU A 237 -6.59 -5.66 -3.93
N LEU A 238 -6.56 -6.99 -3.89
CA LEU A 238 -6.28 -7.79 -5.09
C LEU A 238 -7.40 -7.68 -6.14
N GLY A 239 -8.65 -7.57 -5.72
CA GLY A 239 -9.79 -7.28 -6.59
C GLY A 239 -9.64 -5.94 -7.32
N ALA A 240 -9.12 -4.92 -6.63
CA ALA A 240 -8.79 -3.63 -7.23
C ALA A 240 -7.73 -3.76 -8.35
N VAL A 241 -6.72 -4.62 -8.18
CA VAL A 241 -5.74 -4.90 -9.25
C VAL A 241 -6.41 -5.54 -10.46
N VAL A 242 -7.26 -6.56 -10.24
CA VAL A 242 -7.98 -7.22 -11.34
C VAL A 242 -8.91 -6.23 -12.05
N ALA A 243 -9.60 -5.37 -11.30
CA ALA A 243 -10.48 -4.35 -11.86
C ALA A 243 -9.73 -3.33 -12.73
N TRP A 244 -8.62 -2.81 -12.21
CA TRP A 244 -7.75 -1.89 -12.94
C TRP A 244 -7.16 -2.52 -14.20
N ALA A 245 -6.65 -3.75 -14.10
CA ALA A 245 -5.98 -4.41 -15.21
C ALA A 245 -6.92 -4.72 -16.39
N ARG A 246 -8.23 -4.86 -16.17
CA ARG A 246 -9.20 -5.03 -17.27
C ARG A 246 -9.26 -3.84 -18.23
N ARG A 247 -8.94 -2.63 -17.77
CA ARG A 247 -8.85 -1.42 -18.60
C ARG A 247 -7.45 -1.22 -19.18
N HIS A 248 -6.51 -2.10 -18.84
CA HIS A 248 -5.11 -2.06 -19.24
C HIS A 248 -4.71 -3.39 -19.88
N PRO A 249 -5.17 -3.70 -21.11
CA PRO A 249 -5.03 -5.03 -21.72
C PRO A 249 -3.59 -5.50 -21.94
N GLY A 250 -2.61 -4.59 -21.85
CA GLY A 250 -1.20 -4.92 -21.84
C GLY A 250 -0.74 -5.64 -20.57
N VAL A 251 -1.45 -5.51 -19.45
CA VAL A 251 -1.10 -6.15 -18.17
C VAL A 251 -1.75 -7.52 -18.08
N ARG A 252 -0.93 -8.55 -17.86
CA ARG A 252 -1.32 -9.96 -17.77
C ARG A 252 -0.90 -10.61 -16.46
N ARG A 253 0.04 -10.00 -15.73
CA ARG A 253 0.67 -10.57 -14.54
C ARG A 253 0.81 -9.55 -13.42
N VAL A 254 0.91 -10.06 -12.21
CA VAL A 254 1.18 -9.32 -10.98
C VAL A 254 2.36 -9.97 -10.29
N GLY A 255 3.39 -9.20 -9.97
CA GLY A 255 4.52 -9.63 -9.15
C GLY A 255 4.35 -9.14 -7.73
N LEU A 256 4.45 -10.04 -6.75
CA LEU A 256 4.47 -9.70 -5.33
C LEU A 256 5.91 -9.73 -4.83
N LEU A 257 6.43 -8.57 -4.38
CA LEU A 257 7.82 -8.44 -3.90
C LEU A 257 8.13 -9.49 -2.83
N GLN A 258 9.31 -10.08 -2.90
CA GLN A 258 9.84 -11.01 -1.92
C GLN A 258 11.03 -10.38 -1.22
N PHE A 259 10.99 -10.34 0.11
CA PHE A 259 12.06 -9.82 0.95
C PHE A 259 12.18 -10.65 2.23
N PRO A 260 13.35 -10.72 2.88
CA PRO A 260 13.49 -11.32 4.21
C PRO A 260 12.57 -10.64 5.21
N LEU A 261 11.79 -11.44 5.96
CA LEU A 261 10.87 -10.92 6.96
C LEU A 261 11.62 -10.69 8.27
N LYS A 262 11.27 -9.63 8.99
CA LYS A 262 11.74 -9.43 10.37
C LYS A 262 11.13 -10.52 11.28
N PRO A 263 11.76 -10.88 12.41
CA PRO A 263 11.25 -11.93 13.31
C PRO A 263 9.78 -11.74 13.74
N GLY A 264 9.34 -10.50 13.98
CA GLY A 264 7.93 -10.19 14.28
C GLY A 264 6.98 -10.41 13.11
N GLU A 265 7.46 -10.14 11.89
CA GLU A 265 6.70 -10.28 10.64
C GLU A 265 6.52 -11.74 10.22
N GLU A 266 7.39 -12.66 10.67
CA GLU A 266 7.32 -14.09 10.37
C GLU A 266 6.24 -14.84 11.15
N ARG A 267 5.60 -14.22 12.13
CA ARG A 267 4.58 -14.88 12.94
C ARG A 267 3.34 -15.22 12.12
N ARG A 268 2.78 -16.41 12.33
CA ARG A 268 1.56 -16.85 11.64
C ARG A 268 0.42 -15.87 11.92
N GLY A 269 -0.25 -15.44 10.85
CA GLY A 269 -1.33 -14.45 10.95
C GLY A 269 -0.87 -12.99 10.88
N HIS A 270 0.43 -12.71 10.96
CA HIS A 270 0.97 -11.37 10.72
C HIS A 270 0.65 -10.92 9.29
N VAL A 271 0.29 -9.65 9.12
CA VAL A 271 -0.14 -9.10 7.81
C VAL A 271 0.92 -9.28 6.74
N VAL A 272 2.17 -8.93 7.04
CA VAL A 272 3.29 -9.04 6.11
C VAL A 272 3.46 -10.49 5.65
N ARG A 273 3.50 -11.47 6.56
CA ARG A 273 3.54 -12.90 6.19
C ARG A 273 2.34 -13.32 5.34
N ARG A 274 1.13 -12.89 5.69
CA ARG A 274 -0.09 -13.24 4.93
C ARG A 274 -0.03 -12.76 3.48
N VAL A 275 0.50 -11.56 3.25
CA VAL A 275 0.61 -10.95 1.91
C VAL A 275 1.80 -11.50 1.14
N TYR A 276 2.98 -11.55 1.75
CA TYR A 276 4.23 -11.77 1.03
C TYR A 276 4.73 -13.22 1.05
N ARG A 277 4.12 -14.10 1.85
CA ARG A 277 4.40 -15.55 1.88
C ARG A 277 3.16 -16.38 1.60
N GLU A 278 2.15 -16.30 2.46
CA GLU A 278 1.01 -17.22 2.41
C GLU A 278 0.14 -17.04 1.17
N LEU A 279 -0.06 -15.80 0.71
CA LEU A 279 -0.87 -15.53 -0.48
C LEU A 279 -0.22 -16.12 -1.75
N PRO A 280 1.04 -15.82 -2.09
CA PRO A 280 1.71 -16.46 -3.22
C PRO A 280 1.69 -17.99 -3.18
N ASP A 281 1.94 -18.60 -2.01
CA ASP A 281 1.93 -20.05 -1.83
C ASP A 281 0.54 -20.65 -2.15
N ARG A 282 -0.53 -19.96 -1.77
CA ARG A 282 -1.92 -20.42 -2.02
C ARG A 282 -2.33 -20.30 -3.48
N VAL A 283 -1.77 -19.35 -4.23
CA VAL A 283 -2.15 -19.07 -5.63
C VAL A 283 -1.20 -19.77 -6.62
N GLY A 284 -0.04 -20.25 -6.16
CA GLY A 284 0.94 -20.97 -6.97
C GLY A 284 1.81 -20.04 -7.81
N GLY A 285 2.38 -19.01 -7.17
CA GLY A 285 3.25 -18.05 -7.86
C GLY A 285 4.58 -18.64 -8.31
N VAL A 286 5.10 -18.11 -9.42
CA VAL A 286 6.41 -18.50 -9.97
C VAL A 286 7.44 -17.45 -9.58
N GLY A 287 8.56 -17.89 -9.00
CA GLY A 287 9.67 -17.00 -8.65
C GLY A 287 10.23 -16.29 -9.88
N ARG A 288 10.46 -14.98 -9.77
CA ARG A 288 11.11 -14.17 -10.78
C ARG A 288 12.07 -13.18 -10.13
N CYS A 289 13.22 -12.97 -10.75
CA CYS A 289 14.29 -12.09 -10.28
C CYS A 289 14.42 -10.95 -11.32
N VAL A 290 14.18 -9.71 -10.90
CA VAL A 290 14.32 -8.49 -11.72
C VAL A 290 15.63 -7.81 -11.34
N ARG A 291 16.59 -7.81 -12.27
CA ARG A 291 17.92 -7.27 -12.05
C ARG A 291 17.99 -5.82 -12.48
N LEU A 292 18.46 -4.97 -11.56
CA LEU A 292 18.86 -3.58 -11.79
C LEU A 292 20.39 -3.50 -11.76
N ASP A 293 20.94 -2.35 -12.14
CA ASP A 293 22.40 -2.15 -12.17
C ASP A 293 23.06 -2.30 -10.79
N ASP A 294 22.31 -2.01 -9.72
CA ASP A 294 22.75 -1.95 -8.33
C ASP A 294 22.22 -3.10 -7.45
N GLY A 295 21.43 -4.03 -8.00
CA GLY A 295 20.90 -5.11 -7.21
C GLY A 295 19.83 -5.93 -7.90
N CYS A 296 19.12 -6.73 -7.11
CA CYS A 296 18.08 -7.59 -7.63
C CYS A 296 16.86 -7.68 -6.73
N HIS A 297 15.68 -7.58 -7.35
CA HIS A 297 14.40 -7.69 -6.65
C HIS A 297 13.73 -9.03 -6.99
N ALA A 298 13.53 -9.85 -5.98
CA ALA A 298 12.79 -11.10 -6.10
C ALA A 298 11.28 -10.82 -6.04
N TYR A 299 10.52 -11.49 -6.90
CA TYR A 299 9.06 -11.43 -6.97
C TYR A 299 8.49 -12.84 -7.08
N LEU A 300 7.27 -13.03 -6.59
CA LEU A 300 6.43 -14.15 -6.99
C LEU A 300 5.40 -13.64 -8.01
N LEU A 301 5.49 -14.13 -9.24
CA LEU A 301 4.59 -13.78 -10.32
C LEU A 301 3.33 -14.64 -10.31
N LEU A 302 2.20 -13.96 -10.46
CA LEU A 302 0.86 -14.52 -10.62
C LEU A 302 0.28 -14.00 -11.92
N THR A 303 -0.35 -14.85 -12.72
CA THR A 303 -1.19 -14.36 -13.82
C THR A 303 -2.46 -13.72 -13.27
N LEU A 304 -3.04 -12.77 -13.99
CA LEU A 304 -4.34 -12.20 -13.63
C LEU A 304 -5.44 -13.27 -13.61
N THR A 305 -5.33 -14.31 -14.44
CA THR A 305 -6.24 -15.46 -14.44
C THR A 305 -6.15 -16.25 -13.13
N GLN A 306 -4.93 -16.55 -12.65
CA GLN A 306 -4.75 -17.20 -11.34
C GLN A 306 -5.32 -16.34 -10.21
N LEU A 307 -5.06 -15.02 -10.24
CA LEU A 307 -5.55 -14.10 -9.23
C LEU A 307 -7.09 -14.01 -9.24
N ALA A 308 -7.71 -13.90 -10.41
CA ALA A 308 -9.15 -13.92 -10.58
C ALA A 308 -9.76 -15.26 -10.13
N GLY A 309 -9.11 -16.39 -10.43
CA GLY A 309 -9.52 -17.72 -9.98
C GLY A 309 -9.48 -17.86 -8.45
N TYR A 310 -8.42 -17.36 -7.80
CA TYR A 310 -8.31 -17.31 -6.33
C TYR A 310 -9.44 -16.49 -5.69
N LEU A 311 -9.76 -15.33 -6.27
CA LEU A 311 -10.86 -14.49 -5.79
C LEU A 311 -12.22 -15.16 -6.04
N GLY A 312 -12.36 -15.85 -7.17
CA GLY A 312 -13.51 -16.67 -7.55
C GLY A 312 -14.78 -15.86 -7.76
N ALA A 313 -15.94 -16.51 -7.62
CA ALA A 313 -17.26 -15.90 -7.79
C ALA A 313 -17.56 -14.75 -6.81
N ARG A 314 -16.72 -14.56 -5.78
CA ARG A 314 -16.83 -13.43 -4.84
C ARG A 314 -16.50 -12.11 -5.51
N LEU A 315 -15.64 -12.11 -6.53
CA LEU A 315 -15.29 -10.90 -7.28
C LEU A 315 -16.23 -10.73 -8.47
N ARG A 316 -16.84 -9.55 -8.59
CA ARG A 316 -17.55 -9.14 -9.80
C ARG A 316 -16.97 -7.82 -10.28
N VAL A 317 -16.43 -7.80 -11.49
CA VAL A 317 -15.93 -6.57 -12.12
C VAL A 317 -16.87 -6.25 -13.28
N GLY A 318 -17.32 -5.00 -13.40
CA GLY A 318 -18.18 -4.57 -14.50
C GLY A 318 -17.58 -4.90 -15.87
N SER A 319 -18.42 -5.08 -16.89
CA SER A 319 -17.94 -5.20 -18.28
C SER A 319 -17.12 -3.95 -18.65
N ALA A 320 -15.94 -4.17 -19.22
CA ALA A 320 -15.05 -3.10 -19.67
C ALA A 320 -15.64 -2.38 -20.89
#